data_AF-A0A2D8BZK7-F1
#
_entry.id   AF-A0A2D8BZK7-F1
#
_cell.length_a   1.000
_cell.length_b   1.000
_cell.length_c   1.000
_cell.angle_alpha   90.00
_cell.angle_beta   90.00
_cell.angle_gamma   90.00
#
_symmetry.space_group_name_H-M   'P 1'
#
loop_
_entity.id
_entity.type
_entity.pdbx_description
1 polymer ?
#
loop_
_entity_poly.entity_id
_entity_poly.type
_entity_poly.pdbx_seq_one_letter_code
_entity_poly.pdbx_strand_id
1 'polypeptide(L)'
;MKVVYGHTDSIYVQMPMEQAEATLQLLNNHVRQKFPNLLELDEHPVTLEFEKYYQSLGVGMTKNRNAGLISWKDGKYLDEPEFVMTGFTAKRLSITKLAKETQMSILKMWVGQFTEEEITGMLKKAYYAVLEGRVPVEYLINRSRFRPERLSYKCKNCKKQLSIQDCINAHKEAQRDSHESCCPKCGQPIDVVTQEGRRPSIGSGIEGVIWNHQNEENKIDDSYVFLRVADDVQRATYINPVTGVRKRPSYISASTVEELEQHKADLPHYAESIIKKAEPIYRAMGWSLDPIKRDSKQKTLDEWW
;
A
#
# COMPACT_ATOMS: atom_id res chain seq x y z
N MET A 1 -24.54 20.56 18.43
CA MET A 1 -24.25 19.54 17.40
C MET A 1 -22.93 19.89 16.71
N LYS A 2 -21.94 19.00 16.70
CA LYS A 2 -20.66 19.22 16.00
C LYS A 2 -20.52 18.20 14.88
N VAL A 3 -20.47 18.67 13.63
CA VAL A 3 -20.11 17.82 12.49
C VAL A 3 -18.60 17.60 12.53
N VAL A 4 -18.17 16.35 12.59
CA VAL A 4 -16.75 15.97 12.69
C VAL A 4 -16.18 15.47 11.37
N TYR A 5 -17.04 15.01 10.46
CA TYR A 5 -16.66 14.56 9.13
C TYR A 5 -17.87 14.61 8.19
N GLY A 6 -17.62 14.76 6.89
CA GLY A 6 -18.65 14.72 5.85
C GLY A 6 -18.09 14.14 4.56
N HIS A 7 -18.92 13.39 3.85
CA HIS A 7 -18.69 12.84 2.53
C HIS A 7 -19.85 13.23 1.59
N THR A 8 -19.85 12.72 0.35
CA THR A 8 -20.85 13.00 -0.69
C THR A 8 -22.30 12.88 -0.22
N ASP A 9 -22.60 11.85 0.56
CA ASP A 9 -23.95 11.40 0.91
C ASP A 9 -24.13 11.15 2.42
N SER A 10 -23.12 11.47 3.23
CA SER A 10 -23.11 11.16 4.66
C SER A 10 -22.38 12.22 5.48
N ILE A 11 -22.85 12.44 6.70
CA ILE A 11 -22.20 13.29 7.70
C ILE A 11 -22.05 12.53 9.02
N TYR A 12 -20.99 12.84 9.75
CA TYR A 12 -20.69 12.26 11.04
C TYR A 12 -20.81 13.36 12.08
N VAL A 13 -21.62 13.08 13.09
CA VAL A 13 -22.01 14.08 14.08
C VAL A 13 -21.71 13.55 15.46
N GLN A 14 -21.01 14.34 16.25
CA GLN A 14 -20.72 14.00 17.64
C GLN A 14 -21.94 14.34 18.51
N MET A 15 -22.58 13.33 19.07
CA MET A 15 -23.69 13.45 20.02
C MET A 15 -23.89 12.17 20.84
N PRO A 16 -24.57 12.24 22.00
CA PRO A 16 -25.07 11.06 22.72
C PRO A 16 -26.12 10.30 21.91
N MET A 17 -26.13 8.97 22.05
CA MET A 17 -27.03 8.07 21.31
C MET A 17 -28.51 8.37 21.58
N GLU A 18 -28.86 8.76 22.81
CA GLU A 18 -30.23 9.05 23.25
C GLU A 18 -30.83 10.24 22.49
N GLN A 19 -29.99 11.09 21.92
CA GLN A 19 -30.39 12.28 21.18
C GLN A 19 -30.44 12.03 19.66
N ALA A 20 -29.97 10.88 19.18
CA ALA A 20 -29.79 10.61 17.75
C ALA A 20 -31.11 10.70 16.97
N GLU A 21 -32.15 10.02 17.46
CA GLU A 21 -33.46 9.98 16.78
C GLU A 21 -34.15 11.35 16.76
N ALA A 22 -34.19 12.04 17.91
CA ALA A 22 -34.75 13.38 18.00
C ALA A 22 -34.00 14.37 17.08
N THR A 23 -32.66 14.25 17.02
CA THR A 23 -31.84 15.09 16.14
C THR A 23 -32.07 14.76 14.67
N LEU A 24 -32.21 13.49 14.30
CA LEU A 24 -32.53 13.05 12.94
C LEU A 24 -33.85 13.66 12.46
N GLN A 25 -34.89 13.64 13.29
CA GLN A 25 -36.19 14.23 12.98
C GLN A 25 -36.08 15.75 12.76
N LEU A 26 -35.34 16.46 13.62
CA LEU A 26 -35.09 17.89 13.45
C LEU A 26 -34.34 18.20 12.15
N LEU A 27 -33.31 17.41 11.83
CA LEU A 27 -32.54 17.58 10.59
C LEU A 27 -33.41 17.32 9.36
N ASN A 28 -34.20 16.24 9.35
CA ASN A 28 -35.12 15.95 8.26
C ASN A 28 -36.15 17.07 8.06
N ASN A 29 -36.73 17.60 9.14
CA ASN A 29 -37.64 18.74 9.06
C ASN A 29 -36.96 19.98 8.45
N HIS A 30 -35.72 20.26 8.82
CA HIS A 30 -34.96 21.36 8.25
C HIS A 30 -34.61 21.13 6.76
N VAL A 31 -34.21 19.92 6.39
CA VAL A 31 -33.94 19.53 5.00
C VAL A 31 -35.18 19.72 4.14
N ARG A 32 -36.36 19.29 4.60
CA ARG A 32 -37.65 19.45 3.88
C ARG A 32 -38.03 20.91 3.66
N GLN A 33 -37.68 21.81 4.59
CA GLN A 33 -37.88 23.24 4.41
C GLN A 33 -36.94 23.84 3.34
N LYS A 34 -35.72 23.30 3.22
CA LYS A 34 -34.71 23.78 2.26
C LYS A 34 -34.84 23.15 0.87
N PHE A 35 -35.33 21.92 0.81
CA PHE A 35 -35.52 21.12 -0.39
C PHE A 35 -36.97 20.65 -0.43
N PRO A 36 -37.94 21.50 -0.82
CA PRO A 36 -39.35 21.12 -0.81
C PRO A 36 -39.64 20.00 -1.82
N ASN A 37 -40.64 19.17 -1.54
CA ASN A 37 -41.12 18.12 -2.43
C ASN A 37 -41.93 18.70 -3.60
N LEU A 38 -41.25 19.31 -4.57
CA LEU A 38 -41.87 19.96 -5.74
C LEU A 38 -42.63 18.99 -6.65
N LEU A 39 -42.34 17.69 -6.54
CA LEU A 39 -42.95 16.64 -7.36
C LEU A 39 -44.15 15.97 -6.66
N GLU A 40 -44.53 16.45 -5.47
CA GLU A 40 -45.69 15.93 -4.71
C GLU A 40 -45.66 14.40 -4.51
N LEU A 41 -44.45 13.83 -4.40
CA LEU A 41 -44.28 12.39 -4.14
C LEU A 41 -44.84 12.00 -2.78
N ASP A 42 -45.32 10.77 -2.62
CA ASP A 42 -45.83 10.25 -1.34
C ASP A 42 -44.76 10.32 -0.23
N GLU A 43 -43.50 10.08 -0.59
CA GLU A 43 -42.34 10.22 0.30
C GLU A 43 -41.41 11.33 -0.18
N HIS A 44 -40.83 12.05 0.77
CA HIS A 44 -39.90 13.13 0.46
C HIS A 44 -38.63 12.57 -0.22
N PRO A 45 -38.22 13.09 -1.40
CA PRO A 45 -37.13 12.49 -2.19
C PRO A 45 -35.75 12.61 -1.52
N VAL A 46 -35.60 13.51 -0.55
CA VAL A 46 -34.39 13.68 0.25
C VAL A 46 -34.73 13.39 1.70
N THR A 47 -34.31 12.24 2.20
CA THR A 47 -34.49 11.84 3.59
C THR A 47 -33.14 11.40 4.15
N LEU A 48 -32.79 11.95 5.31
CA LEU A 48 -31.63 11.51 6.08
C LEU A 48 -32.02 10.30 6.91
N GLU A 49 -31.11 9.34 7.00
CA GLU A 49 -31.27 8.12 7.78
C GLU A 49 -30.17 8.02 8.83
N PHE A 50 -30.50 7.42 9.98
CA PHE A 50 -29.50 7.10 10.98
C PHE A 50 -28.90 5.73 10.72
N GLU A 51 -27.76 5.72 10.03
CA GLU A 51 -27.13 4.49 9.55
C GLU A 51 -26.37 3.73 10.68
N LYS A 52 -25.50 4.44 11.41
CA LYS A 52 -24.53 3.84 12.34
C LYS A 52 -24.26 4.76 13.53
N TYR A 53 -24.06 4.17 14.69
CA TYR A 53 -23.46 4.84 15.84
C TYR A 53 -22.06 4.31 16.11
N TYR A 54 -21.10 5.22 16.19
CA TYR A 54 -19.72 4.91 16.52
C TYR A 54 -19.48 5.16 18.00
N GLN A 55 -19.08 4.13 18.74
CA GLN A 55 -18.54 4.29 20.10
C GLN A 55 -17.28 5.17 20.07
N SER A 56 -16.45 4.98 19.06
CA SER A 56 -15.27 5.80 18.81
C SER A 56 -15.02 5.94 17.31
N LEU A 57 -14.50 7.10 16.91
CA LEU A 57 -14.19 7.42 15.52
C LEU A 57 -12.87 8.20 15.46
N GLY A 58 -11.88 7.62 14.78
CA GLY A 58 -10.66 8.30 14.37
C GLY A 58 -10.80 8.82 12.94
N VAL A 59 -10.69 10.13 12.76
CA VAL A 59 -10.71 10.80 11.45
C VAL A 59 -9.29 11.26 11.11
N GLY A 60 -8.72 10.72 10.05
CA GLY A 60 -7.39 11.12 9.58
C GLY A 60 -7.41 12.49 8.90
N MET A 61 -6.25 13.14 8.79
CA MET A 61 -6.14 14.45 8.12
C MET A 61 -6.42 14.39 6.61
N THR A 62 -6.20 13.24 5.98
CA THR A 62 -6.51 13.03 4.56
C THR A 62 -7.98 12.67 4.42
N LYS A 63 -8.68 13.35 3.49
CA LYS A 63 -10.06 12.99 3.13
C LYS A 63 -10.18 11.48 2.85
N ASN A 64 -11.31 10.91 3.23
CA ASN A 64 -11.67 9.50 3.03
C ASN A 64 -10.81 8.51 3.81
N ARG A 65 -10.17 8.94 4.91
CA ARG A 65 -9.46 8.05 5.84
C ARG A 65 -10.05 8.15 7.24
N ASN A 66 -10.84 7.16 7.61
CA ASN A 66 -11.40 7.04 8.95
C ASN A 66 -11.37 5.58 9.43
N ALA A 67 -11.35 5.40 10.75
CA ALA A 67 -11.53 4.13 11.40
C ALA A 67 -12.42 4.33 12.62
N GLY A 68 -13.16 3.31 13.03
CA GLY A 68 -14.02 3.43 14.19
C GLY A 68 -14.51 2.09 14.72
N LEU A 69 -15.07 2.14 15.91
CA LEU A 69 -15.79 1.04 16.55
C LEU A 69 -17.28 1.36 16.50
N ILE A 70 -18.03 0.57 15.75
CA ILE A 70 -19.49 0.70 15.65
C ILE A 70 -20.12 -0.08 16.79
N SER A 71 -21.00 0.54 17.58
CA SER A 71 -21.75 -0.15 18.65
C SER A 71 -23.24 -0.30 18.35
N TRP A 72 -23.74 0.40 17.34
CA TRP A 72 -25.12 0.26 16.87
C TRP A 72 -25.17 0.43 15.36
N LYS A 73 -25.95 -0.41 14.69
CA LYS A 73 -26.17 -0.38 13.24
C LYS A 73 -27.47 -1.11 12.89
N ASP A 74 -28.18 -0.62 11.88
CA ASP A 74 -29.37 -1.27 11.32
C ASP A 74 -30.46 -1.57 12.38
N GLY A 75 -30.73 -0.61 13.27
CA GLY A 75 -31.82 -0.72 14.26
C GLY A 75 -31.46 -1.44 15.56
N LYS A 76 -30.24 -1.99 15.71
CA LYS A 76 -29.85 -2.76 16.90
C LYS A 76 -28.47 -2.41 17.43
N TYR A 77 -28.31 -2.55 18.75
CA TYR A 77 -26.99 -2.57 19.37
C TYR A 77 -26.28 -3.87 18.99
N LEU A 78 -24.97 -3.77 18.81
CA LEU A 78 -24.10 -4.92 18.61
C LEU A 78 -23.64 -5.45 19.98
N ASP A 79 -23.55 -6.77 20.12
CA ASP A 79 -23.04 -7.39 21.35
C ASP A 79 -21.58 -6.99 21.61
N GLU A 80 -20.79 -6.88 20.55
CA GLU A 80 -19.43 -6.36 20.58
C GLU A 80 -19.23 -5.28 19.50
N PRO A 81 -18.45 -4.23 19.78
CA PRO A 81 -18.20 -3.18 18.79
C PRO A 81 -17.49 -3.70 17.53
N GLU A 82 -18.03 -3.39 16.36
CA GLU A 82 -17.45 -3.77 15.07
C GLU A 82 -16.36 -2.77 14.65
N PHE A 83 -15.13 -3.25 14.44
CA PHE A 83 -14.06 -2.42 13.88
C PHE A 83 -14.23 -2.22 12.38
N VAL A 84 -14.32 -0.96 11.96
CA VAL A 84 -14.37 -0.57 10.55
C VAL A 84 -13.26 0.42 10.20
N MET A 85 -12.85 0.41 8.93
CA MET A 85 -11.89 1.37 8.38
C MET A 85 -12.16 1.68 6.91
N THR A 86 -11.88 2.91 6.48
CA THR A 86 -12.08 3.39 5.11
C THR A 86 -10.82 4.09 4.60
N GLY A 87 -10.47 3.86 3.33
CA GLY A 87 -9.34 4.53 2.63
C GLY A 87 -7.93 4.17 3.10
N PHE A 88 -7.78 3.31 4.11
CA PHE A 88 -6.49 2.78 4.53
C PHE A 88 -5.98 1.66 3.63
N THR A 89 -4.66 1.53 3.52
CA THR A 89 -4.02 0.55 2.63
C THR A 89 -4.19 -0.89 3.08
N ALA A 90 -4.52 -1.16 4.35
CA ALA A 90 -4.66 -2.49 4.92
C ALA A 90 -5.71 -3.37 4.21
N LYS A 91 -6.66 -2.77 3.47
CA LYS A 91 -7.63 -3.49 2.63
C LYS A 91 -7.07 -3.93 1.27
N ARG A 92 -5.89 -3.44 0.87
CA ARG A 92 -5.27 -3.79 -0.42
C ARG A 92 -4.66 -5.19 -0.35
N LEU A 93 -4.77 -5.95 -1.43
CA LEU A 93 -4.10 -7.25 -1.56
C LEU A 93 -2.59 -7.12 -1.78
N SER A 94 -2.15 -6.03 -2.41
CA SER A 94 -0.76 -5.80 -2.84
C SER A 94 0.11 -5.11 -1.78
N ILE A 95 -0.01 -5.53 -0.53
CA ILE A 95 0.83 -5.07 0.59
C ILE A 95 1.36 -6.26 1.37
N THR A 96 2.46 -6.06 2.07
CA THR A 96 3.05 -7.11 2.89
C THR A 96 2.16 -7.40 4.10
N LYS A 97 2.23 -8.63 4.62
CA LYS A 97 1.52 -9.00 5.85
C LYS A 97 1.97 -8.11 7.02
N LEU A 98 3.27 -7.82 7.14
CA LEU A 98 3.81 -6.85 8.09
C LEU A 98 3.07 -5.51 8.02
N ALA A 99 3.02 -4.89 6.83
CA ALA A 99 2.42 -3.58 6.66
C ALA A 99 0.89 -3.59 6.90
N LYS A 100 0.22 -4.71 6.58
CA LYS A 100 -1.21 -4.90 6.83
C LYS A 100 -1.50 -4.99 8.32
N GLU A 101 -0.82 -5.89 9.02
CA GLU A 101 -1.03 -6.15 10.43
C GLU A 101 -0.62 -4.95 11.28
N THR A 102 0.51 -4.33 10.99
CA THR A 102 0.92 -3.08 11.65
C THR A 102 -0.17 -2.01 11.51
N GLN A 103 -0.68 -1.75 10.30
CA GLN A 103 -1.72 -0.73 10.12
C GLN A 103 -3.02 -1.09 10.85
N MET A 104 -3.44 -2.36 10.80
CA MET A 104 -4.64 -2.81 11.52
C MET A 104 -4.49 -2.65 13.04
N SER A 105 -3.35 -3.04 13.60
CA SER A 105 -3.09 -2.95 15.04
C SER A 105 -3.09 -1.49 15.51
N ILE A 106 -2.40 -0.58 14.81
CA ILE A 106 -2.39 0.83 15.22
C ILE A 106 -3.79 1.45 15.11
N LEU A 107 -4.54 1.14 14.04
CA LEU A 107 -5.89 1.67 13.89
C LEU A 107 -6.81 1.19 15.01
N LYS A 108 -6.76 -0.11 15.36
CA LYS A 108 -7.54 -0.68 16.46
C LYS A 108 -7.16 -0.07 17.80
N MET A 109 -5.87 0.11 18.07
CA MET A 109 -5.41 0.77 19.30
C MET A 109 -5.85 2.24 19.34
N TRP A 110 -5.78 2.95 18.21
CA TRP A 110 -6.19 4.35 18.13
C TRP A 110 -7.68 4.54 18.46
N VAL A 111 -8.55 3.77 17.82
CA VAL A 111 -10.00 3.85 18.10
C VAL A 111 -10.37 3.19 19.42
N GLY A 112 -9.53 2.28 19.92
CA GLY A 112 -9.62 1.72 21.27
C GLY A 112 -9.12 2.66 22.37
N GLN A 113 -8.76 3.90 22.04
CA GLN A 113 -8.32 4.95 22.98
C GLN A 113 -7.04 4.61 23.76
N PHE A 114 -6.15 3.81 23.17
CA PHE A 114 -4.82 3.58 23.73
C PHE A 114 -3.99 4.88 23.69
N THR A 115 -3.08 5.01 24.65
CA THR A 115 -2.18 6.15 24.80
C THR A 115 -1.11 6.21 23.71
N GLU A 116 -0.50 7.38 23.52
CA GLU A 116 0.63 7.56 22.61
C GLU A 116 1.76 6.59 22.98
N GLU A 117 2.06 6.44 24.27
CA GLU A 117 3.12 5.59 24.80
C GLU A 117 2.90 4.11 24.48
N GLU A 118 1.68 3.60 24.63
CA GLU A 118 1.35 2.21 24.34
C GLU A 118 1.49 1.90 22.84
N ILE A 119 0.94 2.78 21.99
CA ILE A 119 1.02 2.65 20.53
C ILE A 119 2.48 2.75 20.07
N THR A 120 3.22 3.73 20.57
CA THR A 120 4.64 3.93 20.30
C THR A 120 5.46 2.70 20.73
N GLY A 121 5.21 2.18 21.93
CA GLY A 121 5.89 1.01 22.46
C GLY A 121 5.68 -0.24 21.61
N MET A 122 4.44 -0.47 21.16
CA MET A 122 4.12 -1.56 20.22
C MET A 122 4.87 -1.38 18.89
N LEU A 123 4.83 -0.18 18.32
CA LEU A 123 5.48 0.12 17.04
C LEU A 123 7.00 0.00 17.11
N LYS A 124 7.60 0.46 18.19
CA LYS A 124 9.04 0.34 18.46
C LYS A 124 9.45 -1.13 18.51
N LYS A 125 8.71 -1.98 19.26
CA LYS A 125 8.97 -3.43 19.30
C LYS A 125 8.92 -4.06 17.90
N ALA A 126 7.90 -3.73 17.11
CA ALA A 126 7.77 -4.22 15.74
C ALA A 126 8.92 -3.73 14.83
N TYR A 127 9.30 -2.44 14.95
CA TYR A 127 10.36 -1.82 14.17
C TYR A 127 11.71 -2.52 14.38
N TYR A 128 12.10 -2.73 15.64
CA TYR A 128 13.35 -3.43 15.95
C TYR A 128 13.31 -4.92 15.67
N ALA A 129 12.15 -5.59 15.84
CA ALA A 129 12.01 -6.98 15.43
C ALA A 129 12.30 -7.18 13.93
N VAL A 130 11.89 -6.22 13.08
CA VAL A 130 12.22 -6.25 11.65
C VAL A 130 13.71 -6.00 11.43
N LEU A 131 14.30 -4.95 12.03
CA LEU A 131 15.72 -4.63 11.86
C LEU A 131 16.66 -5.76 12.30
N GLU A 132 16.28 -6.48 13.35
CA GLU A 132 17.05 -7.61 13.89
C GLU A 132 16.76 -8.93 13.16
N GLY A 133 15.92 -8.93 12.13
CA GLY A 133 15.61 -10.13 11.35
C GLY A 133 14.77 -11.16 12.10
N ARG A 134 14.05 -10.75 13.17
CA ARG A 134 13.17 -11.62 13.97
C ARG A 134 11.79 -11.83 13.35
N VAL A 135 11.57 -11.28 12.15
CA VAL A 135 10.32 -11.38 11.40
C VAL A 135 10.52 -12.36 10.23
N PRO A 136 9.66 -13.38 10.06
CA PRO A 136 9.82 -14.36 8.99
C PRO A 136 9.61 -13.72 7.61
N VAL A 137 10.25 -14.29 6.59
CA VAL A 137 10.23 -13.77 5.20
C VAL A 137 8.80 -13.63 4.66
N GLU A 138 7.90 -14.55 5.03
CA GLU A 138 6.46 -14.49 4.72
C GLU A 138 5.79 -13.16 5.07
N TYR A 139 6.29 -12.45 6.08
CA TYR A 139 5.74 -11.17 6.49
C TYR A 139 6.22 -10.00 5.64
N LEU A 140 7.31 -10.19 4.89
CA LEU A 140 8.01 -9.19 4.10
C LEU A 140 7.69 -9.29 2.59
N ILE A 141 7.19 -10.44 2.15
CA ILE A 141 6.85 -10.65 0.74
C ILE A 141 5.53 -9.98 0.34
N ASN A 142 5.45 -9.63 -0.94
CA ASN A 142 4.21 -9.27 -1.62
C ASN A 142 3.83 -10.38 -2.60
N ARG A 143 2.53 -10.48 -2.90
CA ARG A 143 1.99 -11.40 -3.91
C ARG A 143 1.54 -10.63 -5.14
N SER A 144 1.75 -11.20 -6.32
CA SER A 144 1.25 -10.67 -7.58
C SER A 144 0.97 -11.79 -8.57
N ARG A 145 0.31 -11.45 -9.68
CA ARG A 145 0.11 -12.34 -10.82
C ARG A 145 0.95 -11.86 -11.99
N PHE A 146 1.52 -12.80 -12.70
CA PHE A 146 2.16 -12.61 -13.99
C PHE A 146 1.15 -12.06 -14.99
N ARG A 147 1.57 -11.05 -15.73
CA ARG A 147 0.74 -10.40 -16.75
C ARG A 147 1.64 -10.19 -17.97
N PRO A 148 1.50 -10.99 -19.03
CA PRO A 148 2.34 -10.89 -20.21
C PRO A 148 2.39 -9.47 -20.80
N GLU A 149 1.30 -8.71 -20.66
CA GLU A 149 1.18 -7.34 -21.16
C GLU A 149 2.13 -6.37 -20.43
N ARG A 150 2.48 -6.66 -19.17
CA ARG A 150 3.46 -5.88 -18.39
C ARG A 150 4.91 -6.20 -18.75
N LEU A 151 5.11 -7.31 -19.47
CA LEU A 151 6.41 -7.83 -19.90
C LEU A 151 6.55 -7.80 -21.43
N SER A 152 5.72 -6.98 -22.08
CA SER A 152 5.82 -6.68 -23.49
C SER A 152 5.75 -5.17 -23.72
N TYR A 153 6.51 -4.73 -24.71
CA TYR A 153 6.59 -3.33 -25.10
C TYR A 153 6.17 -3.13 -26.55
N LYS A 154 6.09 -1.87 -26.94
CA LYS A 154 5.85 -1.42 -28.29
C LYS A 154 7.00 -0.52 -28.71
N CYS A 155 7.62 -0.81 -29.84
CA CYS A 155 8.66 0.05 -30.40
C CYS A 155 8.05 1.41 -30.79
N LYS A 156 8.64 2.53 -30.38
CA LYS A 156 8.15 3.86 -30.76
C LYS A 156 8.24 4.11 -32.26
N ASN A 157 9.23 3.53 -32.93
CA ASN A 157 9.49 3.75 -34.35
C ASN A 157 8.51 2.97 -35.23
N CYS A 158 8.50 1.63 -35.15
CA CYS A 158 7.67 0.81 -36.03
C CYS A 158 6.32 0.39 -35.44
N LYS A 159 6.04 0.75 -34.20
CA LYS A 159 4.78 0.41 -33.48
C LYS A 159 4.52 -1.10 -33.32
N LYS A 160 5.45 -1.97 -33.71
CA LYS A 160 5.35 -3.42 -33.51
C LYS A 160 5.62 -3.77 -32.04
N GLN A 161 4.97 -4.84 -31.58
CA GLN A 161 5.19 -5.39 -30.26
C GLN A 161 6.58 -6.04 -30.17
N LEU A 162 7.24 -5.85 -29.04
CA LEU A 162 8.49 -6.47 -28.66
C LEU A 162 8.29 -7.16 -27.31
N SER A 163 8.72 -8.42 -27.20
CA SER A 163 8.85 -9.07 -25.90
C SER A 163 10.04 -8.48 -25.13
N ILE A 164 10.07 -8.67 -23.82
CA ILE A 164 11.27 -8.36 -23.02
C ILE A 164 12.49 -9.15 -23.54
N GLN A 165 12.29 -10.40 -23.98
CA GLN A 165 13.37 -11.22 -24.52
C GLN A 165 13.95 -10.64 -25.81
N ASP A 166 13.10 -10.12 -26.71
CA ASP A 166 13.54 -9.42 -27.92
C ASP A 166 14.48 -8.26 -27.58
N CYS A 167 14.11 -7.47 -26.56
CA CYS A 167 14.89 -6.31 -26.14
C CYS A 167 16.22 -6.74 -25.49
N ILE A 168 16.19 -7.74 -24.60
CA ILE A 168 17.39 -8.28 -23.94
C ILE A 168 18.37 -8.85 -24.96
N ASN A 169 17.89 -9.61 -25.95
CA ASN A 169 18.74 -10.20 -26.98
C ASN A 169 19.42 -9.13 -27.82
N ALA A 170 18.66 -8.13 -28.27
CA ALA A 170 19.21 -7.00 -29.02
C ALA A 170 20.26 -6.22 -28.20
N HIS A 171 20.05 -6.04 -26.89
CA HIS A 171 21.06 -5.44 -26.02
C HIS A 171 22.32 -6.31 -25.87
N LYS A 172 22.17 -7.64 -25.76
CA LYS A 172 23.30 -8.58 -25.70
C LYS A 172 24.11 -8.58 -26.99
N GLU A 173 23.45 -8.56 -28.15
CA GLU A 173 24.10 -8.47 -29.46
C GLU A 173 24.89 -7.17 -29.59
N ALA A 174 24.24 -6.04 -29.31
CA ALA A 174 24.87 -4.73 -29.36
C ALA A 174 26.10 -4.59 -28.44
N GLN A 175 26.05 -5.20 -27.25
CA GLN A 175 27.19 -5.24 -26.32
C GLN A 175 28.35 -6.11 -26.83
N ARG A 176 28.07 -7.20 -27.55
CA ARG A 176 29.12 -8.06 -28.13
C ARG A 176 29.83 -7.36 -29.28
N ASP A 177 29.07 -6.70 -30.14
CA ASP A 177 29.60 -6.13 -31.38
C ASP A 177 30.01 -4.65 -31.20
N SER A 178 29.84 -4.08 -30.00
CA SER A 178 30.11 -2.67 -29.70
C SER A 178 29.31 -1.71 -30.60
N HIS A 179 28.02 -2.01 -30.77
CA HIS A 179 27.09 -1.25 -31.59
C HIS A 179 25.91 -0.72 -30.75
N GLU A 180 25.07 0.14 -31.34
CA GLU A 180 23.82 0.56 -30.70
C GLU A 180 22.78 -0.58 -30.73
N SER A 181 21.99 -0.71 -29.66
CA SER A 181 20.93 -1.73 -29.61
C SER A 181 19.76 -1.35 -30.50
N CYS A 182 19.44 -2.21 -31.47
CA CYS A 182 18.40 -1.96 -32.45
C CYS A 182 17.18 -2.87 -32.26
N CYS A 183 16.01 -2.33 -32.59
CA CYS A 183 14.76 -3.06 -32.63
C CYS A 183 14.84 -4.18 -33.68
N PRO A 184 14.61 -5.45 -33.30
CA PRO A 184 14.72 -6.58 -34.24
C PRO A 184 13.66 -6.59 -35.34
N LYS A 185 12.66 -5.70 -35.26
CA LYS A 185 11.56 -5.61 -36.23
C LYS A 185 11.73 -4.49 -37.25
N CYS A 186 12.58 -3.49 -37.00
CA CYS A 186 12.77 -2.36 -37.91
C CYS A 186 14.20 -1.82 -37.99
N GLY A 187 15.16 -2.36 -37.23
CA GLY A 187 16.56 -1.95 -37.26
C GLY A 187 16.87 -0.57 -36.65
N GLN A 188 15.86 0.18 -36.19
CA GLN A 188 16.05 1.47 -35.51
C GLN A 188 16.47 1.27 -34.05
N PRO A 189 17.16 2.25 -33.42
CA PRO A 189 17.52 2.17 -32.00
C PRO A 189 16.34 1.80 -31.10
N ILE A 190 16.62 1.01 -30.05
CA ILE A 190 15.60 0.59 -29.08
C ILE A 190 15.09 1.82 -28.32
N ASP A 191 13.87 2.22 -28.67
CA ASP A 191 13.04 3.13 -27.91
C ASP A 191 11.65 2.52 -27.78
N VAL A 192 11.27 2.21 -26.54
CA VAL A 192 10.10 1.39 -26.22
C VAL A 192 9.12 2.11 -25.29
N VAL A 193 7.83 1.83 -25.50
CA VAL A 193 6.72 2.24 -24.64
C VAL A 193 5.90 1.04 -24.20
N THR A 194 5.10 1.20 -23.15
CA THR A 194 4.08 0.21 -22.80
C THR A 194 3.06 0.07 -23.92
N GLN A 195 2.21 -0.96 -23.86
CA GLN A 195 1.11 -1.12 -24.83
C GLN A 195 0.18 0.10 -24.86
N GLU A 196 0.07 0.82 -23.75
CA GLU A 196 -0.69 2.08 -23.60
C GLU A 196 0.09 3.34 -24.02
N GLY A 197 1.30 3.21 -24.56
CA GLY A 197 2.11 4.35 -25.00
C GLY A 197 2.81 5.13 -23.88
N ARG A 198 2.86 4.59 -22.66
CA ARG A 198 3.55 5.22 -21.52
C ARG A 198 5.02 4.81 -21.45
N ARG A 199 5.85 5.59 -20.76
CA ARG A 199 7.23 5.22 -20.47
C ARG A 199 7.26 3.95 -19.59
N PRO A 200 7.95 2.87 -19.97
CA PRO A 200 8.03 1.67 -19.14
C PRO A 200 8.82 1.95 -17.86
N SER A 201 8.36 1.40 -16.75
CA SER A 201 9.06 1.44 -15.46
C SER A 201 9.35 0.02 -14.98
N ILE A 202 10.59 -0.26 -14.64
CA ILE A 202 11.01 -1.53 -14.05
C ILE A 202 11.23 -1.34 -12.56
N GLY A 203 10.49 -2.08 -11.74
CA GLY A 203 10.62 -2.07 -10.28
C GLY A 203 9.66 -3.06 -9.63
N SER A 204 9.79 -3.26 -8.32
CA SER A 204 8.97 -4.20 -7.54
C SER A 204 8.96 -5.61 -8.18
N GLY A 205 7.83 -6.32 -8.13
CA GLY A 205 7.72 -7.68 -8.67
C GLY A 205 8.12 -7.82 -10.15
N ILE A 206 7.98 -6.78 -10.97
CA ILE A 206 8.37 -6.84 -12.40
C ILE A 206 9.89 -6.92 -12.55
N GLU A 207 10.64 -6.17 -11.74
CA GLU A 207 12.10 -6.28 -11.72
C GLU A 207 12.55 -7.68 -11.33
N GLY A 208 11.95 -8.23 -10.26
CA GLY A 208 12.27 -9.57 -9.79
C GLY A 208 11.94 -10.66 -10.81
N VAL A 209 10.84 -10.53 -11.56
CA VAL A 209 10.50 -11.48 -12.63
C VAL A 209 11.53 -11.41 -13.76
N ILE A 210 11.94 -10.21 -14.17
CA ILE A 210 12.97 -10.04 -15.23
C ILE A 210 14.31 -10.61 -14.79
N TRP A 211 14.67 -10.45 -13.51
CA TRP A 211 15.89 -11.03 -12.95
C TRP A 211 15.81 -12.56 -12.91
N ASN A 212 14.71 -13.13 -12.40
CA ASN A 212 14.49 -14.58 -12.35
C ASN A 212 14.53 -15.18 -13.77
N HIS A 213 13.86 -14.56 -14.74
CA HIS A 213 13.86 -15.02 -16.13
C HIS A 213 15.24 -15.01 -16.80
N GLN A 214 16.21 -14.25 -16.29
CA GLN A 214 17.57 -14.21 -16.83
C GLN A 214 18.55 -15.14 -16.09
N ASN A 215 18.27 -15.50 -14.83
CA ASN A 215 19.24 -16.15 -13.96
C ASN A 215 18.79 -17.51 -13.42
N GLU A 216 17.48 -17.76 -13.33
CA GLU A 216 16.92 -18.98 -12.75
C GLU A 216 16.36 -19.90 -13.83
N GLU A 217 16.35 -21.22 -13.59
CA GLU A 217 15.75 -22.19 -14.52
C GLU A 217 14.22 -22.12 -14.50
N ASN A 218 13.64 -22.06 -13.29
CA ASN A 218 12.19 -21.99 -13.08
C ASN A 218 11.66 -20.60 -13.43
N LYS A 219 11.09 -20.47 -14.63
CA LYS A 219 10.51 -19.21 -15.10
C LYS A 219 9.14 -19.00 -14.47
N ILE A 220 8.90 -17.77 -14.02
CA ILE A 220 7.59 -17.33 -13.52
C ILE A 220 6.63 -17.07 -14.69
N ASP A 221 5.49 -17.74 -14.72
CA ASP A 221 4.46 -17.59 -15.76
C ASP A 221 3.01 -17.44 -15.23
N ASP A 222 2.77 -17.68 -13.93
CA ASP A 222 1.47 -17.44 -13.26
C ASP A 222 1.60 -16.59 -11.98
N SER A 223 1.29 -17.12 -10.80
CA SER A 223 1.37 -16.34 -9.56
C SER A 223 2.81 -16.34 -9.03
N TYR A 224 3.21 -15.22 -8.41
CA TYR A 224 4.54 -15.10 -7.85
C TYR A 224 4.54 -14.25 -6.59
N VAL A 225 5.58 -14.48 -5.80
CA VAL A 225 5.92 -13.69 -4.63
C VAL A 225 7.15 -12.85 -4.94
N PHE A 226 7.29 -11.70 -4.28
CA PHE A 226 8.47 -10.87 -4.44
C PHE A 226 8.89 -10.18 -3.14
N LEU A 227 10.21 -10.04 -2.99
CA LEU A 227 10.87 -9.50 -1.82
C LEU A 227 11.81 -8.38 -2.25
N ARG A 228 11.84 -7.28 -1.49
CA ARG A 228 12.91 -6.29 -1.60
C ARG A 228 14.13 -6.81 -0.87
N VAL A 229 15.26 -6.84 -1.56
CA VAL A 229 16.47 -7.48 -1.07
C VAL A 229 17.55 -6.45 -0.77
N ALA A 230 18.38 -6.73 0.23
CA ALA A 230 19.54 -5.91 0.53
C ALA A 230 20.52 -5.95 -0.65
N ASP A 231 21.37 -4.93 -0.80
CA ASP A 231 22.43 -4.99 -1.80
C ASP A 231 23.39 -6.14 -1.46
N ASP A 232 23.74 -6.93 -2.47
CA ASP A 232 24.62 -8.08 -2.36
C ASP A 232 25.50 -8.11 -3.60
N VAL A 233 26.80 -7.91 -3.38
CA VAL A 233 27.80 -7.81 -4.45
C VAL A 233 27.97 -9.13 -5.21
N GLN A 234 27.63 -10.26 -4.59
CA GLN A 234 27.71 -11.59 -5.23
C GLN A 234 26.45 -11.92 -6.04
N ARG A 235 25.38 -11.14 -5.88
CA ARG A 235 24.12 -11.40 -6.60
C ARG A 235 24.28 -11.15 -8.09
N ALA A 236 23.81 -12.12 -8.87
CA ALA A 236 23.78 -12.01 -10.33
C ALA A 236 23.04 -10.74 -10.77
N THR A 237 23.59 -10.08 -11.79
CA THR A 237 22.96 -8.91 -12.41
C THR A 237 21.95 -9.35 -13.47
N TYR A 238 21.08 -8.42 -13.88
CA TYR A 238 20.19 -8.62 -15.03
C TYR A 238 20.34 -7.46 -16.01
N ILE A 239 20.04 -7.71 -17.30
CA ILE A 239 19.98 -6.65 -18.31
C ILE A 239 18.60 -6.00 -18.24
N ASN A 240 18.57 -4.69 -18.02
CA ASN A 240 17.32 -3.94 -18.08
C ASN A 240 16.82 -3.88 -19.53
N PRO A 241 15.61 -4.38 -19.85
CA PRO A 241 15.14 -4.49 -21.24
C PRO A 241 14.78 -3.15 -21.88
N VAL A 242 14.70 -2.07 -21.09
CA VAL A 242 14.38 -0.72 -21.59
C VAL A 242 15.66 0.05 -21.89
N THR A 243 16.72 -0.16 -21.10
CA THR A 243 17.94 0.67 -21.17
C THR A 243 19.19 -0.10 -21.57
N GLY A 244 19.15 -1.43 -21.64
CA GLY A 244 20.31 -2.29 -21.89
C GLY A 244 21.35 -2.34 -20.76
N VAL A 245 21.20 -1.52 -19.73
CA VAL A 245 22.15 -1.43 -18.60
C VAL A 245 22.03 -2.66 -17.71
N ARG A 246 23.18 -3.24 -17.35
CA ARG A 246 23.27 -4.30 -16.34
C ARG A 246 23.07 -3.71 -14.94
N LYS A 247 22.17 -4.29 -14.16
CA LYS A 247 21.84 -3.82 -12.80
C LYS A 247 21.79 -4.99 -11.83
N ARG A 248 22.18 -4.76 -10.58
CA ARG A 248 21.81 -5.64 -9.47
C ARG A 248 20.34 -5.40 -9.13
N PRO A 249 19.54 -6.46 -8.91
CA PRO A 249 18.13 -6.30 -8.63
C PRO A 249 17.90 -5.71 -7.23
N SER A 250 16.98 -4.74 -7.14
CA SER A 250 16.45 -4.27 -5.84
C SER A 250 15.33 -5.17 -5.31
N TYR A 251 14.70 -5.95 -6.20
CA TYR A 251 13.64 -6.89 -5.89
C TYR A 251 13.92 -8.23 -6.55
N ILE A 252 13.63 -9.32 -5.84
CA ILE A 252 13.65 -10.69 -6.38
C ILE A 252 12.23 -11.23 -6.37
N SER A 253 11.86 -11.94 -7.42
CA SER A 253 10.59 -12.64 -7.53
C SER A 253 10.85 -14.12 -7.70
N ALA A 254 9.94 -14.93 -7.16
CA ALA A 254 9.98 -16.38 -7.20
C ALA A 254 8.56 -16.94 -7.25
N SER A 255 8.43 -18.21 -7.64
CA SER A 255 7.12 -18.89 -7.69
C SER A 255 6.64 -19.26 -6.29
N THR A 256 7.57 -19.51 -5.37
CA THR A 256 7.30 -19.96 -3.99
C THR A 256 7.99 -19.07 -2.96
N VAL A 257 7.61 -19.19 -1.68
CA VAL A 257 8.19 -18.39 -0.60
C VAL A 257 9.57 -18.90 -0.23
N GLU A 258 9.73 -20.22 -0.26
CA GLU A 258 10.94 -20.97 0.07
C GLU A 258 12.10 -20.53 -0.82
N GLU A 259 11.84 -20.32 -2.11
CA GLU A 259 12.81 -19.77 -3.07
C GLU A 259 13.29 -18.35 -2.72
N LEU A 260 12.55 -17.60 -1.90
CA LEU A 260 12.96 -16.27 -1.44
C LEU A 260 13.74 -16.30 -0.12
N GLU A 261 13.68 -17.39 0.65
CA GLU A 261 14.34 -17.48 1.96
C GLU A 261 15.86 -17.47 1.86
N GLN A 262 16.40 -17.93 0.72
CA GLN A 262 17.83 -17.85 0.41
C GLN A 262 18.34 -16.41 0.21
N HIS A 263 17.45 -15.42 0.10
CA HIS A 263 17.81 -14.04 -0.16
C HIS A 263 17.66 -13.15 1.07
N LYS A 264 18.69 -12.34 1.33
CA LYS A 264 18.67 -11.38 2.43
C LYS A 264 17.74 -10.20 2.12
N ALA A 265 16.69 -10.04 2.92
CA ALA A 265 15.75 -8.93 2.84
C ALA A 265 16.40 -7.57 3.15
N ASP A 266 15.89 -6.50 2.53
CA ASP A 266 16.20 -5.10 2.89
C ASP A 266 15.44 -4.73 4.18
N LEU A 267 15.94 -5.19 5.33
CA LEU A 267 15.30 -4.96 6.63
C LEU A 267 15.05 -3.47 6.94
N PRO A 268 15.99 -2.53 6.66
CA PRO A 268 15.72 -1.10 6.82
C PRO A 268 14.49 -0.61 6.03
N HIS A 269 14.32 -1.06 4.78
CA HIS A 269 13.13 -0.72 4.01
C HIS A 269 11.83 -1.21 4.67
N TYR A 270 11.84 -2.42 5.19
CA TYR A 270 10.66 -3.01 5.85
C TYR A 270 10.37 -2.37 7.21
N ALA A 271 11.40 -2.02 7.98
CA ALA A 271 11.23 -1.28 9.22
C ALA A 271 10.62 0.12 8.96
N GLU A 272 11.07 0.81 7.91
CA GLU A 272 10.48 2.10 7.51
C GLU A 272 9.01 1.96 7.06
N SER A 273 8.59 0.77 6.61
CA SER A 273 7.18 0.52 6.28
C SER A 273 6.26 0.67 7.51
N ILE A 274 6.74 0.34 8.71
CA ILE A 274 6.01 0.50 9.97
C ILE A 274 5.75 1.98 10.25
N ILE A 275 6.78 2.81 10.09
CA ILE A 275 6.70 4.27 10.27
C ILE A 275 5.67 4.87 9.31
N LYS A 276 5.71 4.48 8.04
CA LYS A 276 4.73 4.90 7.02
C LYS A 276 3.29 4.48 7.34
N LYS A 277 3.09 3.40 8.11
CA LYS A 277 1.74 2.99 8.56
C LYS A 277 1.25 3.76 9.77
N ALA A 278 2.15 4.19 10.64
CA ALA A 278 1.86 5.01 11.80
C ALA A 278 1.59 6.48 11.44
N GLU A 279 2.31 7.01 10.45
CA GLU A 279 2.31 8.42 10.07
C GLU A 279 0.90 9.06 9.93
N PRO A 280 -0.11 8.45 9.28
CA PRO A 280 -1.42 9.09 9.16
C PRO A 280 -2.11 9.36 10.50
N ILE A 281 -1.88 8.48 11.49
CA ILE A 281 -2.50 8.55 12.82
C ILE A 281 -1.71 9.54 13.67
N TYR A 282 -0.38 9.43 13.68
CA TYR A 282 0.49 10.33 14.43
C TYR A 282 0.30 11.79 13.99
N ARG A 283 0.21 12.04 12.68
CA ARG A 283 -0.08 13.38 12.17
C ARG A 283 -1.46 13.89 12.59
N ALA A 284 -2.48 13.03 12.58
CA ALA A 284 -3.83 13.42 13.00
C ALA A 284 -3.90 13.74 14.51
N MET A 285 -3.07 13.08 15.32
CA MET A 285 -3.00 13.27 16.76
C MET A 285 -1.98 14.33 17.21
N GLY A 286 -1.10 14.80 16.31
CA GLY A 286 -0.01 15.71 16.65
C GLY A 286 1.17 15.04 17.37
N TRP A 287 1.31 13.72 17.25
CA TRP A 287 2.37 12.91 17.86
C TRP A 287 3.64 12.86 17.01
N SER A 288 4.80 12.66 17.65
CA SER A 288 6.08 12.50 16.96
C SER A 288 6.36 11.03 16.61
N LEU A 289 6.90 10.77 15.42
CA LEU A 289 7.33 9.44 14.99
C LEU A 289 8.73 9.08 15.52
N ASP A 290 9.52 10.06 15.96
CA ASP A 290 10.91 9.86 16.39
C ASP A 290 11.08 8.84 17.53
N PRO A 291 10.19 8.79 18.54
CA PRO A 291 10.29 7.81 19.61
C PRO A 291 10.24 6.35 19.13
N ILE A 292 9.65 6.07 17.96
CA ILE A 292 9.62 4.73 17.38
C ILE A 292 11.02 4.28 16.95
N LYS A 293 11.82 5.21 16.41
CA LYS A 293 13.18 4.96 15.87
C LYS A 293 14.28 5.10 16.91
N ARG A 294 14.02 5.77 18.03
CA ARG A 294 15.03 5.99 19.08
C ARG A 294 15.42 4.66 19.70
N ASP A 295 16.71 4.33 19.73
CA ASP A 295 17.19 3.13 20.42
C ASP A 295 16.88 3.24 21.92
N SER A 296 16.39 2.16 22.53
CA SER A 296 16.23 2.10 23.99
C SER A 296 17.56 2.08 24.75
N LYS A 297 18.66 1.72 24.07
CA LYS A 297 20.02 1.80 24.61
C LYS A 297 20.60 3.20 24.52
N GLN A 298 20.09 4.03 23.60
CA GLN A 298 20.58 5.38 23.40
C GLN A 298 19.79 6.36 24.27
N LYS A 299 20.38 6.76 25.41
CA LYS A 299 19.76 7.69 26.36
C LYS A 299 20.15 9.14 26.11
N THR A 300 21.30 9.38 25.47
CA THR A 300 21.81 10.74 25.20
C THR A 300 22.53 10.86 23.86
N LEU A 301 22.75 12.10 23.41
CA LEU A 301 23.49 12.45 22.19
C LEU A 301 25.00 12.18 22.34
N ASP A 302 25.51 12.14 23.58
CA ASP A 302 26.92 11.95 23.90
C ASP A 302 27.41 10.52 23.70
N GLU A 303 26.51 9.54 23.60
CA GLU A 303 26.84 8.12 23.39
C GLU A 303 27.30 7.80 21.94
N TRP A 304 27.44 8.83 21.10
CA TRP A 304 28.01 8.73 19.73
C TRP A 304 29.52 9.04 19.68
N TRP A 305 30.09 9.58 20.76
CA TRP A 305 31.51 9.95 20.89
C TRP A 305 32.21 9.11 21.95
#